data_AF-A0A9Q3E8Q2-F1
#
_entry.id   AF-A0A9Q3E8Q2-F1
#
_cell.length_a   1.000
_cell.length_b   1.000
_cell.length_c   1.000
_cell.angle_alpha   90.00
_cell.angle_beta   90.00
_cell.angle_gamma   90.00
#
_symmetry.space_group_name_H-M   'P 1'
#
loop_
_entity.id
_entity.type
_entity.pdbx_description
1 polymer ?
#
loop_
_entity_poly.entity_id
_entity_poly.type
_entity_poly.pdbx_seq_one_letter_code
_entity_poly.pdbx_strand_id
1 'polypeptide(L)'
;MFLPCHKYDTDMDTAIIIWNRVILHTVLSKNIIINRYPKFTSASWTNINNLIGTKLSASTAYHPQADGLAERMIQTLEEIIRRFCAYGI
;
A
#
# COMPACT_ATOMS: atom_id res chain seq x y z
N MET A 1 -0.14 1.83 -8.24
CA MET A 1 0.18 0.44 -8.64
C MET A 1 -0.61 -0.50 -7.76
N PHE A 2 -1.27 -1.50 -8.33
CA PHE A 2 -1.98 -2.52 -7.56
C PHE A 2 -1.19 -3.83 -7.61
N LEU A 3 -1.06 -4.48 -6.46
CA LEU A 3 -0.33 -5.73 -6.32
C LEU A 3 -1.26 -6.81 -5.75
N PRO A 4 -1.27 -8.01 -6.32
CA PRO A 4 -2.00 -9.12 -5.73
C PRO A 4 -1.35 -9.49 -4.39
N CYS A 5 -2.19 -9.68 -3.37
CA CYS A 5 -1.82 -10.18 -2.06
C CYS A 5 -2.93 -11.12 -1.56
N HIS A 6 -2.59 -12.03 -0.64
CA HIS A 6 -3.55 -12.88 0.02
C HIS A 6 -4.00 -12.27 1.35
N LYS A 7 -5.25 -12.54 1.72
CA LYS A 7 -5.86 -12.04 2.96
C LYS A 7 -5.02 -12.34 4.20
N TYR A 8 -4.37 -13.51 4.19
CA TYR A 8 -3.61 -14.06 5.31
C TYR A 8 -2.09 -13.81 5.22
N ASP A 9 -1.63 -13.01 4.25
CA ASP A 9 -0.22 -12.62 4.17
C ASP A 9 0.20 -11.92 5.46
N THR A 10 1.37 -12.28 6.00
CA THR A 10 1.93 -11.60 7.17
C THR A 10 2.35 -10.18 6.82
N ASP A 11 2.71 -9.41 7.84
CA ASP A 11 3.31 -8.08 7.65
C ASP A 11 4.64 -8.18 6.87
N MET A 12 5.43 -9.23 7.14
CA MET A 12 6.68 -9.50 6.42
C MET A 12 6.44 -9.92 4.97
N ASP A 13 5.46 -10.80 4.70
CA ASP A 13 5.12 -11.20 3.32
C ASP A 13 4.70 -9.99 2.50
N THR A 14 3.82 -9.15 3.08
CA THR A 14 3.38 -7.90 2.46
C THR A 14 4.56 -6.97 2.20
N ALA A 15 5.51 -6.90 3.15
CA ALA A 15 6.70 -6.06 3.00
C ALA A 15 7.59 -6.51 1.84
N ILE A 16 7.83 -7.81 1.73
CA ILE A 16 8.63 -8.42 0.67
C ILE A 16 7.98 -8.20 -0.70
N ILE A 17 6.65 -8.36 -0.80
CA ILE A 17 5.91 -8.11 -2.04
C ILE A 17 6.10 -6.66 -2.50
N ILE A 18 5.96 -5.70 -1.58
CA ILE A 18 6.13 -4.28 -1.90
C ILE A 18 7.58 -3.98 -2.30
N TRP A 19 8.58 -4.56 -1.63
CA TRP A 19 9.99 -4.35 -1.98
C TRP A 19 10.33 -4.88 -3.36
N ASN A 20 9.97 -6.13 -3.63
CA ASN A 20 10.33 -6.78 -4.88
C ASN A 20 9.56 -6.24 -6.07
N ARG A 21 8.40 -5.60 -5.86
CA ARG A 21 7.54 -5.18 -6.98
C ARG A 21 7.27 -3.68 -7.07
N VAL A 22 7.40 -2.91 -6.00
CA VAL A 22 7.19 -1.45 -6.05
C VAL A 22 8.51 -0.73 -6.14
N ILE A 23 9.48 -1.05 -5.28
CA ILE A 23 10.76 -0.35 -5.25
C ILE A 23 11.57 -0.56 -6.54
N LEU A 24 11.45 -1.73 -7.19
CA LEU A 24 12.09 -1.95 -8.50
C LEU A 24 11.51 -1.07 -9.62
N HIS A 25 10.26 -0.64 -9.50
CA HIS A 25 9.54 0.11 -10.53
C HIS A 25 9.35 1.58 -10.16
N THR A 26 9.85 2.03 -9.01
CA THR A 26 9.68 3.40 -8.51
C THR A 26 10.99 3.96 -7.99
N VAL A 27 11.12 5.29 -7.99
CA VAL A 27 12.25 5.95 -7.33
C VAL A 27 12.04 5.87 -5.82
N LEU A 28 13.08 5.47 -5.09
CA LEU A 28 13.07 5.41 -3.64
C LEU A 28 12.67 6.77 -3.05
N SER A 29 11.51 6.82 -2.39
CA SER A 29 10.96 8.05 -1.83
C SER A 29 11.50 8.27 -0.42
N LYS A 30 12.04 9.46 -0.14
CA LYS A 30 12.56 9.80 1.20
C LYS A 30 11.47 9.80 2.28
N ASN A 31 10.22 10.04 1.90
CA ASN A 31 9.07 10.01 2.78
C ASN A 31 7.94 9.23 2.11
N ILE A 32 7.33 8.28 2.82
CA ILE A 32 6.14 7.55 2.39
C ILE A 32 5.01 7.84 3.37
N ILE A 33 3.86 8.27 2.83
CA ILE A 33 2.62 8.37 3.60
C ILE A 33 1.95 7.01 3.57
N ILE A 34 1.72 6.42 4.74
CA ILE A 34 1.08 5.11 4.90
C ILE A 34 -0.21 5.24 5.69
N ASN A 35 -1.19 4.39 5.37
CA ASN A 35 -2.36 4.21 6.23
C ASN A 35 -1.97 3.44 7.51
N ARG A 36 -2.74 3.62 8.57
CA ARG A 36 -2.56 3.04 9.91
C ARG A 36 -2.95 1.56 10.03
N TYR A 37 -2.98 0.82 8.91
CA TYR A 37 -3.26 -0.61 8.99
C TYR A 37 -2.15 -1.33 9.76
N PRO A 38 -2.48 -2.33 10.61
CA PRO A 38 -1.50 -3.00 11.48
C PRO A 38 -0.27 -3.55 10.75
N LYS A 39 -0.43 -4.00 9.50
CA LYS A 39 0.66 -4.51 8.65
C LYS A 39 1.68 -3.43 8.29
N PHE A 40 1.25 -2.17 8.13
CA PHE A 40 2.10 -1.03 7.78
C PHE A 40 2.61 -0.25 9.00
N THR A 41 2.12 -0.56 10.19
CA THR A 41 2.65 -0.02 11.45
C THR A 41 3.48 -1.06 12.22
N SER A 42 3.77 -2.21 11.61
CA SER A 42 4.52 -3.28 12.26
C SER A 42 6.01 -2.92 12.44
N ALA A 43 6.66 -3.59 13.40
CA ALA A 43 8.09 -3.43 13.63
C ALA A 43 8.90 -3.85 12.40
N SER A 44 8.53 -4.96 11.75
CA SER A 44 9.17 -5.46 10.53
C SER A 44 9.15 -4.40 9.42
N TRP A 45 7.98 -3.81 9.17
CA TRP A 45 7.80 -2.77 8.15
C TRP A 45 8.60 -1.50 8.48
N THR A 46 8.58 -1.07 9.73
CA THR A 46 9.35 0.11 10.18
C THR A 46 10.86 -0.10 10.04
N ASN A 47 11.35 -1.28 10.44
CA ASN A 47 12.77 -1.62 10.36
C ASN A 47 13.29 -1.64 8.92
N ILE A 48 12.53 -2.25 7.99
CA ILE A 48 12.90 -2.31 6.58
C ILE A 48 13.01 -0.89 5.98
N ASN A 49 12.06 0.00 6.29
CA ASN A 49 12.07 1.36 5.78
C ASN A 49 13.20 2.21 6.40
N ASN A 50 13.52 2.01 7.68
CA ASN A 50 14.66 2.66 8.32
C ASN A 50 16.00 2.25 7.68
N LEU A 51 16.17 0.96 7.36
CA LEU A 51 17.40 0.44 6.75
C LEU A 51 17.70 1.07 5.38
N ILE A 52 16.67 1.44 4.62
CA ILE A 52 16.81 2.06 3.31
C ILE A 52 16.76 3.60 3.36
N GLY A 53 16.71 4.20 4.55
CA GLY A 53 16.66 5.65 4.72
C GLY A 53 15.34 6.30 4.31
N THR A 54 14.24 5.54 4.34
CA THR A 54 12.89 6.05 4.05
C THR A 54 12.12 6.29 5.34
N LYS A 55 11.59 7.51 5.48
CA LYS A 55 10.77 7.88 6.63
C LYS A 55 9.31 7.56 6.37
N LEU A 56 8.70 6.78 7.27
CA LEU A 56 7.27 6.51 7.26
C LEU A 56 6.51 7.62 8.00
N SER A 57 5.44 8.12 7.40
CA SER A 57 4.51 9.05 8.03
C SER A 57 3.10 8.47 7.95
N ALA A 58 2.46 8.23 9.09
CA ALA A 58 1.09 7.76 9.09
C ALA A 58 0.14 8.91 8.69
N SER A 59 -0.83 8.63 7.81
CA SER A 59 -1.88 9.58 7.49
C SER A 59 -2.70 9.92 8.75
N THR A 60 -3.29 11.12 8.77
CA THR A 60 -4.22 11.53 9.84
C THR A 60 -5.63 11.15 9.46
N ALA A 61 -6.45 10.75 10.43
CA ALA A 61 -7.83 10.27 10.22
C ALA A 61 -8.77 11.29 9.54
N TYR A 62 -8.32 12.53 9.32
CA TYR A 62 -9.07 13.64 8.72
C TYR A 62 -8.32 14.31 7.57
N HIS A 63 -7.46 13.58 6.84
CA HIS A 63 -6.83 14.09 5.60
C HIS A 63 -7.34 13.36 4.35
N PRO A 64 -8.56 13.67 3.87
CA PRO A 64 -9.10 13.14 2.61
C PRO A 64 -8.27 13.52 1.38
N GLN A 65 -7.32 14.45 1.49
CA GLN A 65 -6.41 14.78 0.38
C GLN A 65 -5.23 13.81 0.26
N ALA A 66 -4.71 13.29 1.38
CA ALA A 66 -3.58 12.36 1.38
C ALA A 66 -4.05 10.93 1.14
N ASP A 67 -5.09 10.49 1.84
CA ASP A 67 -5.65 9.14 1.68
C ASP A 67 -6.64 9.09 0.50
N GLY A 68 -7.35 10.18 0.20
CA GLY A 68 -8.42 10.15 -0.80
C GLY A 68 -7.96 9.97 -2.24
N LEU A 69 -6.66 10.13 -2.57
CA LEU A 69 -6.16 9.69 -3.88
C LEU A 69 -6.07 8.16 -3.96
N ALA A 70 -5.49 7.54 -2.94
CA ALA A 70 -5.39 6.08 -2.85
C ALA A 70 -6.77 5.44 -2.68
N GLU A 71 -7.64 6.00 -1.83
CA GLU A 71 -9.00 5.51 -1.64
C GLU A 71 -9.85 5.62 -2.90
N ARG A 72 -9.78 6.75 -3.63
CA ARG A 72 -10.48 6.88 -4.92
C ARG A 72 -9.97 5.88 -5.95
N MET A 73 -8.67 5.62 -5.98
CA MET A 73 -8.09 4.58 -6.83
C MET A 73 -8.60 3.18 -6.45
N ILE A 74 -8.65 2.85 -5.16
CA ILE A 74 -9.18 1.57 -4.66
C ILE A 74 -10.66 1.42 -5.03
N GLN A 75 -11.48 2.45 -4.81
CA GLN A 75 -12.90 2.44 -5.20
C GLN A 75 -13.10 2.22 -6.71
N THR A 76 -12.32 2.93 -7.53
CA THR A 76 -12.36 2.76 -8.99
C THR A 76 -12.00 1.33 -9.39
N LEU A 77 -10.97 0.75 -8.78
CA LEU A 77 -10.57 -0.63 -9.04
C LEU A 77 -11.65 -1.63 -8.60
N GLU A 78 -12.22 -1.45 -7.40
CA GLU A 78 -13.32 -2.30 -6.93
C GLU A 78 -14.51 -2.27 -7.87
N GLU A 79 -14.86 -1.10 -8.39
CA GLU A 79 -15.95 -0.96 -9.35
C GLU A 79 -15.65 -1.70 -10.66
N ILE A 80 -14.42 -1.59 -11.17
CA ILE A 80 -13.97 -2.34 -12.36
C ILE A 80 -14.07 -3.85 -12.10
N ILE A 81 -13.55 -4.34 -10.96
CA ILE A 81 -13.60 -5.76 -10.61
C ILE A 81 -15.05 -6.25 -10.49
N ARG A 82 -15.93 -5.47 -9.85
CA ARG A 82 -17.35 -5.83 -9.75
C ARG A 82 -18.02 -5.92 -11.11
N ARG A 83 -17.75 -4.96 -12.02
CA ARG A 83 -18.29 -4.97 -13.38
C ARG A 83 -17.74 -6.15 -14.19
N PHE A 84 -16.44 -6.42 -14.10
CA PHE A 84 -15.80 -7.58 -14.73
C PHE A 84 -16.44 -8.89 -14.27
N CYS A 85 -16.62 -9.09 -12.96
CA CYS A 85 -17.25 -10.30 -12.42
C CYS A 85 -18.74 -10.41 -12.76
N ALA A 86 -19.47 -9.30 -12.84
CA ALA A 86 -20.91 -9.29 -13.11
C ALA A 86 -21.26 -9.47 -14.60
N TYR A 87 -20.44 -8.91 -15.50
CA TYR A 87 -20.76 -8.81 -16.93
C TYR A 87 -19.71 -9.42 -17.87
N GLY A 88 -18.57 -9.89 -17.35
CA GLY A 88 -17.53 -10.56 -18.14
C GLY A 88 -16.84 -9.69 -19.21
N ILE A 89 -16.86 -8.37 -19.02
CA ILE A 89 -16.09 -7.39 -19.80
C ILE A 89 -14.72 -7.22 -19.19
#